data_AF-A0A3E1EZV2-F1
#
_entry.id   AF-A0A3E1EZV2-F1
#
_cell.length_a   1.000
_cell.length_b   1.000
_cell.length_c   1.000
_cell.angle_alpha   90.00
_cell.angle_beta   90.00
_cell.angle_gamma   90.00
#
_symmetry.space_group_name_H-M   'P 1'
#
loop_
_entity.id
_entity.type
_entity.pdbx_description
1 polymer ?
#
loop_
_entity_poly.entity_id
_entity_poly.type
_entity_poly.pdbx_seq_one_letter_code
_entity_poly.pdbx_strand_id
1 'polypeptide(L)'
;MENISNRALISRLFKSAEDHVAMANLDENNWEHSYSTVQELTVPEKMVYIIVKLNQAVTSGGFSNFYESSLGIFAPEIIHVFNEIKANESARIVVDSLDIVNQIGLLDHAFKSFVFNIQLSEHQRMQLYTLDIRYDQLQDAENLEDLLGDYLQELIKL
;
A
#
# COMPACT_ATOMS: atom_id res chain seq x y z
N MET A 1 26.92 -1.79 -16.23
CA MET A 1 26.00 -2.53 -15.36
C MET A 1 24.76 -2.82 -16.18
N GLU A 2 24.21 -4.03 -16.11
CA GLU A 2 22.97 -4.33 -16.81
C GLU A 2 21.88 -3.41 -16.28
N ASN A 3 21.21 -2.65 -17.17
CA ASN A 3 20.00 -1.92 -16.82
C ASN A 3 18.93 -2.97 -16.50
N ILE A 4 18.75 -3.27 -15.22
CA ILE A 4 17.63 -4.08 -14.75
C ILE A 4 16.33 -3.34 -15.11
N SER A 5 15.29 -4.03 -15.56
CA SER A 5 14.00 -3.39 -15.82
C SER A 5 13.32 -3.00 -14.50
N ASN A 6 12.41 -2.02 -14.57
CA ASN A 6 11.55 -1.60 -13.45
C ASN A 6 10.86 -2.81 -12.79
N ARG A 7 10.26 -3.68 -13.61
CA ARG A 7 9.67 -4.94 -13.15
C ARG A 7 10.65 -5.81 -12.37
N ALA A 8 11.86 -5.99 -12.89
CA ALA A 8 12.86 -6.87 -12.28
C ALA A 8 13.36 -6.29 -10.95
N LEU A 9 13.58 -4.96 -10.90
CA LEU A 9 13.94 -4.24 -9.68
C LEU A 9 12.85 -4.38 -8.61
N ILE A 10 11.61 -4.04 -8.96
CA ILE A 10 10.44 -4.15 -8.07
C ILE A 10 10.29 -5.59 -7.58
N SER A 11 10.36 -6.57 -8.47
CA SER A 11 10.23 -7.99 -8.10
C SER A 11 11.32 -8.43 -7.12
N ARG A 12 12.56 -7.98 -7.32
CA ARG A 12 13.69 -8.29 -6.42
C ARG A 12 13.52 -7.65 -5.05
N LEU A 13 13.15 -6.36 -5.00
CA LEU A 13 12.91 -5.64 -3.75
C LEU A 13 11.71 -6.22 -3.00
N PHE A 14 10.63 -6.55 -3.70
CA PHE A 14 9.46 -7.19 -3.10
C PHE A 14 9.82 -8.55 -2.50
N LYS A 15 10.58 -9.37 -3.22
CA LYS A 15 11.02 -10.68 -2.71
C LYS A 15 11.90 -10.53 -1.46
N SER A 16 12.84 -9.58 -1.47
CA SER A 16 13.68 -9.26 -0.31
C SER A 16 12.84 -8.84 0.90
N ALA A 17 11.87 -7.94 0.69
CA ALA A 17 10.94 -7.49 1.72
C ALA A 17 10.09 -8.62 2.30
N GLU A 18 9.51 -9.48 1.44
CA GLU A 18 8.74 -10.65 1.87
C GLU A 18 9.59 -11.62 2.69
N ASP A 19 10.84 -11.86 2.31
CA ASP A 19 11.73 -12.74 3.06
C ASP A 19 12.05 -12.15 4.45
N HIS A 20 12.33 -10.85 4.55
CA HIS A 20 12.50 -10.18 5.85
C HIS A 20 11.24 -10.23 6.72
N VAL A 21 10.07 -9.95 6.14
CA VAL A 21 8.79 -9.93 6.87
C VAL A 21 8.37 -11.34 7.29
N ALA A 22 8.54 -12.36 6.43
CA ALA A 22 8.26 -13.75 6.76
C ALA A 22 9.15 -14.26 7.89
N MET A 23 10.41 -13.82 7.96
CA MET A 23 11.31 -14.14 9.08
C MET A 23 10.87 -13.53 10.41
N ALA A 24 10.06 -12.47 10.38
CA ALA A 24 9.59 -11.76 11.56
C ALA A 24 8.26 -12.28 12.15
N ASN A 25 7.62 -13.28 11.52
CA ASN A 25 6.32 -13.86 11.89
C ASN A 25 5.24 -12.77 12.09
N LEU A 26 4.64 -12.29 10.99
CA LEU A 26 3.48 -11.41 11.07
C LEU A 26 2.42 -12.02 12.00
N ASP A 27 2.18 -11.36 13.13
CA ASP A 27 1.13 -11.75 14.05
C ASP A 27 -0.17 -11.12 13.54
N GLU A 28 -1.04 -11.94 12.97
CA GLU A 28 -2.39 -11.58 12.54
C GLU A 28 -3.23 -11.02 13.71
N ASN A 29 -2.77 -11.14 14.96
CA ASN A 29 -3.43 -10.63 16.16
C ASN A 29 -2.74 -9.39 16.75
N ASN A 30 -1.60 -8.95 16.22
CA ASN A 30 -0.87 -7.78 16.72
C ASN A 30 -0.37 -6.88 15.58
N TRP A 31 -1.15 -5.83 15.31
CA TRP A 31 -0.79 -4.84 14.29
C TRP A 31 0.49 -4.08 14.62
N GLU A 32 0.83 -3.86 15.90
CA GLU A 32 2.04 -3.11 16.28
C GLU A 32 3.29 -3.87 15.86
N HIS A 33 3.30 -5.19 16.05
CA HIS A 33 4.40 -6.06 15.61
C HIS A 33 4.52 -6.11 14.09
N SER A 34 3.39 -6.30 13.41
CA SER A 34 3.32 -6.30 11.94
C SER A 34 3.78 -4.97 11.34
N TYR A 35 3.34 -3.86 11.92
CA TYR A 35 3.73 -2.52 11.52
C TYR A 35 5.22 -2.27 11.77
N SER A 36 5.74 -2.60 12.97
CA SER A 36 7.16 -2.44 13.31
C SER A 36 8.06 -3.21 12.35
N THR A 37 7.70 -4.45 12.03
CA THR A 37 8.43 -5.30 11.07
C THR A 37 8.57 -4.61 9.71
N VAL A 38 7.47 -4.07 9.18
CA VAL A 38 7.50 -3.35 7.89
C VAL A 38 8.31 -2.06 7.98
N GLN A 39 8.33 -1.40 9.15
CA GLN A 39 9.15 -0.20 9.35
C GLN A 39 10.66 -0.47 9.38
N GLU A 40 11.08 -1.70 9.70
CA GLU A 40 12.50 -2.11 9.71
C GLU A 40 13.07 -2.37 8.31
N LEU A 41 12.21 -2.53 7.30
CA LEU A 41 12.63 -2.64 5.91
C LEU A 41 13.40 -1.40 5.44
N THR A 42 14.31 -1.59 4.49
CA THR A 42 14.94 -0.45 3.83
C THR A 42 13.89 0.41 3.13
N VAL A 43 14.17 1.70 2.91
CA VAL A 43 13.22 2.61 2.25
C VAL A 43 12.72 2.04 0.90
N PRO A 44 13.59 1.57 -0.02
CA PRO A 44 13.15 0.93 -1.27
C PRO A 44 12.26 -0.30 -1.06
N GLU A 45 12.62 -1.18 -0.13
CA GLU A 45 11.85 -2.39 0.18
C GLU A 45 10.47 -2.04 0.73
N LYS A 46 10.39 -1.10 1.67
CA LYS A 46 9.12 -0.67 2.28
C LYS A 46 8.18 -0.08 1.24
N MET A 47 8.67 0.82 0.39
CA MET A 47 7.87 1.43 -0.69
C MET A 47 7.27 0.37 -1.60
N VAL A 48 8.11 -0.57 -2.06
CA VAL A 48 7.66 -1.68 -2.91
C VAL A 48 6.68 -2.59 -2.18
N TYR A 49 6.98 -2.96 -0.94
CA TYR A 49 6.16 -3.85 -0.14
C TYR A 49 4.73 -3.32 0.01
N ILE A 50 4.57 -2.09 0.49
CA ILE A 50 3.23 -1.54 0.77
C ILE A 50 2.43 -1.27 -0.52
N ILE A 51 3.08 -0.82 -1.61
CA ILE A 51 2.39 -0.63 -2.91
C ILE A 51 1.96 -1.98 -3.49
N VAL A 52 2.83 -2.98 -3.49
CA VAL A 52 2.50 -4.29 -4.05
C VAL A 52 1.41 -4.97 -3.22
N LYS A 53 1.45 -4.88 -1.88
CA LYS A 53 0.39 -5.39 -1.01
C LYS A 53 -0.94 -4.68 -1.22
N LEU A 54 -0.95 -3.35 -1.36
CA LEU A 54 -2.15 -2.61 -1.75
C LEU A 54 -2.70 -3.15 -3.06
N ASN A 55 -1.87 -3.22 -4.10
CA ASN A 55 -2.30 -3.64 -5.43
C ASN A 55 -2.83 -5.08 -5.42
N GLN A 56 -2.19 -6.00 -4.70
CA GLN A 56 -2.66 -7.37 -4.52
C GLN A 56 -4.01 -7.44 -3.82
N ALA A 57 -4.20 -6.66 -2.76
CA ALA A 57 -5.44 -6.63 -2.00
C ALA A 57 -6.60 -6.07 -2.82
N VAL A 58 -6.39 -4.94 -3.49
CA VAL A 58 -7.39 -4.27 -4.34
C VAL A 58 -7.75 -5.14 -5.54
N THR A 59 -6.78 -5.74 -6.22
CA THR A 59 -7.09 -6.63 -7.37
C THR A 59 -7.78 -7.93 -6.97
N SER A 60 -7.63 -8.38 -5.71
CA SER A 60 -8.24 -9.62 -5.22
C SER A 60 -9.63 -9.42 -4.60
N GLY A 61 -9.94 -8.23 -4.09
CA GLY A 61 -11.22 -7.97 -3.41
C GLY A 61 -11.53 -6.50 -3.12
N GLY A 62 -10.92 -5.59 -3.87
CA GLY A 62 -11.10 -4.15 -3.74
C GLY A 62 -10.48 -3.54 -2.48
N PHE A 63 -10.73 -2.25 -2.28
CA PHE A 63 -10.36 -1.53 -1.08
C PHE A 63 -11.03 -2.10 0.17
N SER A 64 -12.20 -2.75 0.03
CA SER A 64 -12.81 -3.47 1.15
C SER A 64 -11.87 -4.56 1.68
N ASN A 65 -11.30 -5.39 0.78
CA ASN A 65 -10.30 -6.39 1.17
C ASN A 65 -9.03 -5.75 1.72
N PHE A 66 -8.55 -4.63 1.18
CA PHE A 66 -7.40 -3.91 1.72
C PHE A 66 -7.58 -3.49 3.19
N TYR A 67 -8.76 -3.00 3.57
CA TYR A 67 -9.03 -2.63 4.96
C TYR A 67 -9.34 -3.85 5.85
N GLU A 68 -10.17 -4.78 5.40
CA GLU A 68 -10.58 -5.94 6.20
C GLU A 68 -9.44 -6.97 6.39
N SER A 69 -8.42 -6.95 5.53
CA SER A 69 -7.17 -7.71 5.72
C SER A 69 -6.13 -6.97 6.57
N SER A 70 -6.52 -5.88 7.23
CA SER A 70 -5.65 -5.05 8.09
C SER A 70 -4.46 -4.37 7.39
N LEU A 71 -4.38 -4.41 6.06
CA LEU A 71 -3.35 -3.68 5.29
C LEU A 71 -3.62 -2.16 5.29
N GLY A 72 -4.87 -1.75 5.55
CA GLY A 72 -5.30 -0.36 5.67
C GLY A 72 -4.53 0.49 6.70
N ILE A 73 -3.83 -0.15 7.66
CA ILE A 73 -2.96 0.56 8.61
C ILE A 73 -1.82 1.33 7.94
N PHE A 74 -1.44 0.94 6.71
CA PHE A 74 -0.39 1.56 5.91
C PHE A 74 -0.91 2.63 4.92
N ALA A 75 -2.21 2.95 4.94
CA ALA A 75 -2.78 3.93 4.01
C ALA A 75 -2.04 5.30 4.03
N PRO A 76 -1.69 5.88 5.20
CA PRO A 76 -0.92 7.12 5.24
C PRO A 76 0.46 7.02 4.56
N GLU A 77 1.17 5.91 4.77
CA GLU A 77 2.48 5.65 4.19
C GLU A 77 2.39 5.43 2.69
N ILE A 78 1.36 4.72 2.22
CA ILE A 78 1.06 4.54 0.80
C ILE A 78 0.79 5.89 0.14
N ILE A 79 -0.03 6.76 0.75
CA ILE A 79 -0.30 8.12 0.23
C ILE A 79 1.00 8.91 0.13
N HIS A 80 1.87 8.86 1.15
CA HIS A 80 3.15 9.53 1.11
C HIS A 80 4.02 9.02 -0.06
N VAL A 81 4.13 7.70 -0.22
CA VAL A 81 4.90 7.09 -1.31
C VAL A 81 4.34 7.47 -2.69
N PHE A 82 3.02 7.44 -2.87
CA PHE A 82 2.42 7.85 -4.14
C PHE A 82 2.70 9.31 -4.50
N ASN A 83 2.71 10.22 -3.51
CA ASN A 83 3.09 11.61 -3.72
C ASN A 83 4.59 11.77 -4.06
N GLU A 84 5.46 10.96 -3.46
CA GLU A 84 6.90 10.91 -3.78
C GLU A 84 7.13 10.52 -5.24
N ILE A 85 6.51 9.43 -5.70
CA ILE A 85 6.65 8.90 -7.07
C ILE A 85 5.76 9.60 -8.11
N LYS A 86 5.05 10.66 -7.72
CA LYS A 86 4.12 11.45 -8.57
C LYS A 86 2.92 10.67 -9.13
N ALA A 87 2.51 9.61 -8.44
CA ALA A 87 1.26 8.91 -8.68
C ALA A 87 0.09 9.63 -7.99
N ASN A 88 -0.23 10.84 -8.44
CA ASN A 88 -1.22 11.73 -7.83
C ASN A 88 -2.65 11.16 -7.86
N GLU A 89 -3.04 10.46 -8.93
CA GLU A 89 -4.36 9.84 -9.05
C GLU A 89 -4.49 8.66 -8.09
N SER A 90 -3.46 7.84 -8.02
CA SER A 90 -3.37 6.75 -7.05
C SER A 90 -3.39 7.27 -5.61
N ALA A 91 -2.64 8.34 -5.31
CA ALA A 91 -2.66 9.00 -4.01
C ALA A 91 -4.07 9.48 -3.64
N ARG A 92 -4.77 10.13 -4.58
CA ARG A 92 -6.13 10.63 -4.38
C ARG A 92 -7.12 9.51 -4.10
N ILE A 93 -7.02 8.38 -4.81
CA ILE A 93 -7.89 7.22 -4.56
C ILE A 93 -7.68 6.68 -3.13
N VAL A 94 -6.44 6.59 -2.65
CA VAL A 94 -6.16 6.11 -1.29
C VAL A 94 -6.57 7.12 -0.22
N VAL A 95 -6.48 8.42 -0.49
CA VAL A 95 -7.05 9.47 0.38
C VAL A 95 -8.56 9.32 0.48
N ASP A 96 -9.25 9.18 -0.65
CA ASP A 96 -10.71 9.03 -0.68
C ASP A 96 -11.15 7.76 0.07
N SER A 97 -10.38 6.66 -0.04
CA SER A 97 -10.68 5.41 0.68
C SER A 97 -10.45 5.53 2.18
N LEU A 98 -9.40 6.27 2.58
CA LEU A 98 -9.12 6.61 3.98
C LEU A 98 -10.25 7.44 4.58
N ASP A 99 -10.78 8.44 3.87
CA ASP A 99 -11.87 9.29 4.35
C ASP A 99 -13.19 8.52 4.55
N ILE A 100 -13.45 7.51 3.71
CA ILE A 100 -14.62 6.63 3.86
C ILE A 100 -14.54 5.79 5.13
N VAL A 101 -13.33 5.30 5.47
CA VAL A 101 -13.09 4.42 6.61
C VAL A 101 -12.94 5.21 7.92
N ASN A 102 -12.16 6.30 7.88
CA ASN A 102 -11.76 7.09 9.04
C ASN A 102 -12.56 8.40 9.15
N GLN A 103 -13.89 8.32 9.16
CA GLN A 103 -14.79 9.49 9.09
C GLN A 103 -14.64 10.48 10.26
N ILE A 104 -14.14 10.01 11.41
CA ILE A 104 -13.92 10.86 12.60
C ILE A 104 -12.51 11.47 12.64
N GLY A 105 -11.65 11.15 11.68
CA GLY A 105 -10.30 11.72 11.57
C GLY A 105 -9.34 11.25 12.66
N LEU A 106 -9.36 9.96 13.03
CA LEU A 106 -8.37 9.39 13.93
C LEU A 106 -6.95 9.55 13.34
N LEU A 107 -5.98 9.75 14.22
CA LEU A 107 -4.59 9.93 13.83
C LEU A 107 -3.72 8.78 14.36
N ASP A 108 -2.71 8.43 13.59
CA ASP A 108 -1.62 7.51 13.93
C ASP A 108 -2.06 6.26 14.73
N HIS A 109 -1.65 6.12 16.00
CA HIS A 109 -1.93 4.93 16.81
C HIS A 109 -3.43 4.63 16.94
N ALA A 110 -4.26 5.66 17.16
CA ALA A 110 -5.70 5.49 17.28
C ALA A 110 -6.32 5.02 15.97
N PHE A 111 -5.84 5.55 14.84
CA PHE A 111 -6.26 5.11 13.51
C PHE A 111 -5.85 3.65 13.25
N LYS A 112 -4.59 3.30 13.48
CA LYS A 112 -4.07 1.94 13.25
C LYS A 112 -4.79 0.91 14.11
N SER A 113 -5.03 1.24 15.38
CA SER A 113 -5.82 0.40 16.30
C SER A 113 -7.28 0.25 15.85
N PHE A 114 -7.89 1.29 15.27
CA PHE A 114 -9.26 1.25 14.77
C PHE A 114 -9.39 0.43 13.48
N VAL A 115 -8.44 0.58 12.55
CA VAL A 115 -8.46 -0.11 11.25
C VAL A 115 -8.07 -1.57 11.37
N PHE A 116 -7.26 -1.93 12.37
CA PHE A 116 -6.89 -3.31 12.59
C PHE A 116 -8.12 -4.19 12.87
N ASN A 117 -8.34 -5.20 12.03
CA ASN A 117 -9.50 -6.09 12.05
C ASN A 117 -10.84 -5.35 11.98
N ILE A 118 -10.88 -4.22 11.25
CA ILE A 118 -12.11 -3.47 11.02
C ILE A 118 -13.15 -4.34 10.30
N GLN A 119 -14.41 -4.16 10.69
CA GLN A 119 -15.56 -4.66 9.94
C GLN A 119 -16.26 -3.48 9.27
N LEU A 120 -16.21 -3.45 7.95
CA LEU A 120 -16.83 -2.37 7.19
C LEU A 120 -18.35 -2.52 7.18
N SER A 121 -19.05 -1.39 7.29
CA SER A 121 -20.48 -1.36 7.02
C SER A 121 -20.76 -1.55 5.53
N GLU A 122 -21.96 -2.04 5.20
CA GLU A 122 -22.42 -2.12 3.80
C GLU A 122 -22.33 -0.78 3.07
N HIS A 123 -22.62 0.32 3.77
CA HIS A 123 -22.48 1.67 3.21
C HIS A 123 -21.02 1.98 2.83
N GLN A 124 -20.07 1.70 3.71
CA GLN A 124 -18.65 1.90 3.43
C GLN A 124 -18.18 1.03 2.27
N ARG A 125 -18.57 -0.27 2.23
CA ARG A 125 -18.24 -1.16 1.12
C ARG A 125 -18.76 -0.64 -0.23
N MET A 126 -19.99 -0.14 -0.27
CA MET A 126 -20.55 0.47 -1.49
C MET A 126 -19.77 1.71 -1.93
N GLN A 127 -19.34 2.55 -0.99
CA GLN A 127 -18.52 3.73 -1.33
C GLN A 127 -17.13 3.31 -1.82
N LEU A 128 -16.48 2.35 -1.16
CA LEU A 128 -15.17 1.82 -1.56
C LEU A 128 -15.23 1.15 -2.94
N TYR A 129 -16.33 0.49 -3.29
CA TYR A 129 -16.52 -0.10 -4.62
C TYR A 129 -16.42 0.95 -5.75
N THR A 130 -16.83 2.19 -5.50
CA THR A 130 -16.65 3.27 -6.50
C THR A 130 -15.18 3.63 -6.73
N LEU A 131 -14.33 3.40 -5.71
CA LEU A 131 -12.89 3.62 -5.79
C LEU A 131 -12.18 2.44 -6.47
N ASP A 132 -12.69 1.21 -6.30
CA ASP A 132 -12.20 0.03 -7.02
C ASP A 132 -12.28 0.25 -8.53
N ILE A 133 -13.43 0.74 -9.02
CA ILE A 133 -13.63 1.07 -10.44
C ILE A 133 -12.62 2.12 -10.93
N ARG A 134 -12.35 3.14 -10.11
CA ARG A 134 -11.36 4.18 -10.44
C ARG A 134 -9.95 3.62 -10.46
N TYR A 135 -9.64 2.71 -9.55
CA TYR A 135 -8.34 2.07 -9.44
C TYR A 135 -8.08 1.15 -10.65
N ASP A 136 -9.08 0.38 -11.09
CA ASP A 136 -9.00 -0.46 -12.30
C ASP A 136 -8.74 0.35 -13.58
N GLN A 137 -9.16 1.62 -13.60
CA GLN A 137 -8.98 2.53 -14.73
C GLN A 137 -7.68 3.34 -14.64
N LEU A 138 -6.84 3.13 -13.62
CA LEU A 138 -5.62 3.92 -13.40
C LEU A 138 -4.65 3.87 -14.58
N GLN A 139 -4.57 2.75 -15.30
CA GLN A 139 -3.64 2.56 -16.42
C GLN A 139 -3.78 3.61 -17.54
N ASP A 140 -4.93 4.28 -17.64
CA ASP A 140 -5.17 5.35 -18.61
C ASP A 140 -4.60 6.71 -18.17
N ALA A 141 -4.18 6.82 -16.90
CA ALA A 141 -3.64 8.04 -16.28
C ALA A 141 -2.23 7.86 -15.71
N GLU A 142 -1.94 6.71 -15.11
CA GLU A 142 -0.70 6.41 -14.38
C GLU A 142 -0.26 4.97 -14.61
N ASN A 143 1.04 4.77 -14.83
CA ASN A 143 1.65 3.44 -14.76
C ASN A 143 2.47 3.32 -13.47
N LEU A 144 1.89 2.69 -12.46
CA LEU A 144 2.54 2.51 -11.15
C LEU A 144 3.85 1.71 -11.23
N GLU A 145 3.97 0.74 -12.16
CA GLU A 145 5.20 -0.03 -12.34
C GLU A 145 6.34 0.88 -12.85
N ASP A 146 6.02 1.76 -13.81
CA ASP A 146 6.99 2.70 -14.36
C ASP A 146 7.36 3.78 -13.34
N LEU A 147 6.36 4.44 -12.73
CA LEU A 147 6.58 5.51 -11.76
C LEU A 147 7.39 5.04 -10.54
N LEU A 148 7.04 3.89 -9.97
CA LEU A 148 7.78 3.33 -8.84
C LEU A 148 9.16 2.87 -9.27
N GLY A 149 9.27 2.16 -10.41
CA GLY A 149 10.54 1.64 -10.88
C GLY A 149 11.55 2.72 -11.21
N ASP A 150 11.13 3.76 -11.92
CA ASP A 150 11.98 4.90 -12.29
C ASP A 150 12.51 5.62 -11.03
N TYR A 151 11.61 5.92 -10.07
CA TYR A 151 12.01 6.51 -8.80
C TYR A 151 13.01 5.64 -8.04
N LEU A 152 12.79 4.32 -7.98
CA LEU A 152 13.69 3.40 -7.28
C LEU A 152 15.07 3.29 -7.94
N GLN A 153 15.14 3.32 -9.27
CA GLN A 153 16.41 3.33 -9.99
C GLN A 153 17.23 4.59 -9.64
N GLU A 154 16.58 5.76 -9.59
CA GLU A 154 17.23 7.01 -9.16
C GLU A 154 17.67 6.97 -7.70
N LEU A 155 16.80 6.46 -6.81
CA LEU A 155 17.05 6.38 -5.37
C LEU A 155 18.26 5.48 -5.04
N ILE A 156 18.37 4.34 -5.73
CA ILE A 156 19.39 3.32 -5.45
C ILE A 156 20.72 3.65 -6.15
N LYS A 157 20.73 4.56 -7.14
CA LYS A 157 21.90 4.88 -7.99
C LYS A 157 22.65 3.61 -8.40
N LEU A 158 22.00 2.79 -9.22
CA LEU A 158 22.72 1.86 -10.08
C LEU A 158 23.45 2.62 -11.19
#